data_AF-A0A7W0HFZ2-F1
#
_entry.id   AF-A0A7W0HFZ2-F1
#
_cell.length_a   1.000
_cell.length_b   1.000
_cell.length_c   1.000
_cell.angle_alpha   90.00
_cell.angle_beta   90.00
_cell.angle_gamma   90.00
#
_symmetry.space_group_name_H-M   'P 1'
#
loop_
_entity.id
_entity.type
_entity.pdbx_description
1 polymer ?
#
loop_
_entity_poly.entity_id
_entity_poly.type
_entity_poly.pdbx_seq_one_letter_code
_entity_poly.pdbx_strand_id
1 'polypeptide(L)'
;MAPEVLSADDSGWRTMDQDNQDQVAVEAVGDHEFEVRVSDGEAETVHRVQVPDGFLDQFDDPDLDEETVVEESFAFLLEREPAKSIMSEFSLTVISQYFPDYTADLRRRLS
;
A
#
# COMPACT_ATOMS: atom_id res chain seq x y z
N MET A 1 -26.17 -34.49 -44.78
CA MET A 1 -25.02 -34.87 -43.93
C MET A 1 -23.76 -34.46 -44.67
N ALA A 2 -23.12 -33.40 -44.21
CA ALA A 2 -21.83 -32.90 -44.68
C ALA A 2 -20.89 -32.85 -43.47
N PRO A 3 -19.57 -33.06 -43.64
CA PRO A 3 -18.64 -33.14 -42.51
C PRO A 3 -18.38 -31.75 -41.91
N GLU A 4 -18.19 -31.74 -40.60
CA GLU A 4 -17.79 -30.59 -39.79
C GLU A 4 -16.41 -30.08 -40.21
N VAL A 5 -16.28 -28.75 -40.28
CA VAL A 5 -15.03 -28.04 -40.55
C VAL A 5 -14.24 -27.89 -39.25
N LEU A 6 -12.98 -28.33 -39.25
CA LEU A 6 -11.98 -27.96 -38.23
C LEU A 6 -11.61 -26.47 -38.36
N SER A 7 -11.44 -25.79 -37.22
CA SER A 7 -10.50 -24.67 -36.93
C SER A 7 -11.07 -23.88 -35.74
N ALA A 8 -10.38 -23.58 -34.65
CA ALA A 8 -9.01 -23.79 -34.21
C ALA A 8 -9.01 -23.82 -32.67
N ASP A 9 -8.02 -24.48 -32.08
CA ASP A 9 -7.51 -24.16 -30.76
C ASP A 9 -7.29 -22.64 -30.62
N ASP A 10 -7.78 -22.05 -29.53
CA ASP A 10 -6.95 -21.10 -28.79
C ASP A 10 -7.11 -21.37 -27.30
N SER A 11 -5.96 -21.45 -26.67
CA SER A 11 -5.74 -22.13 -25.41
C SER A 11 -6.36 -21.37 -24.24
N GLY A 12 -6.56 -22.10 -23.15
CA GLY A 12 -6.93 -21.53 -21.87
C GLY A 12 -6.02 -20.38 -21.47
N TRP A 13 -6.61 -19.20 -21.39
CA TRP A 13 -6.13 -18.19 -20.47
C TRP A 13 -6.76 -18.53 -19.12
N ARG A 14 -5.89 -19.05 -18.25
CA ARG A 14 -6.11 -19.29 -16.83
C ARG A 14 -6.95 -18.19 -16.21
N THR A 15 -7.84 -18.58 -15.30
CA THR A 15 -8.07 -17.81 -14.08
C THR A 15 -6.74 -17.71 -13.32
N MET A 16 -5.91 -16.71 -13.62
CA MET A 16 -4.71 -16.34 -12.87
C MET A 16 -4.66 -14.81 -12.76
N ASP A 17 -5.81 -14.21 -12.44
CA ASP A 17 -5.86 -12.87 -11.87
C ASP A 17 -6.71 -13.01 -10.60
N GLN A 18 -6.25 -13.86 -9.68
CA GLN A 18 -6.77 -13.82 -8.32
C GLN A 18 -6.14 -12.58 -7.72
N ASP A 19 -6.89 -11.46 -7.73
CA ASP A 19 -6.75 -10.32 -6.83
C ASP A 19 -5.46 -10.34 -6.01
N ASN A 20 -4.36 -9.87 -6.60
CA ASN A 20 -3.14 -9.64 -5.85
C ASN A 20 -3.34 -8.34 -5.07
N GLN A 21 -4.17 -8.41 -4.03
CA GLN A 21 -4.37 -7.32 -3.08
C GLN A 21 -3.12 -7.29 -2.21
N ASP A 22 -2.37 -6.19 -2.27
CA ASP A 22 -1.26 -5.97 -1.36
C ASP A 22 -1.79 -6.05 0.08
N GLN A 23 -1.23 -6.97 0.87
CA GLN A 23 -1.55 -7.08 2.29
C GLN A 23 -0.57 -6.24 3.08
N VAL A 24 -1.08 -5.28 3.84
CA VAL A 24 -0.30 -4.41 4.72
C VAL A 24 -0.56 -4.83 6.16
N ALA A 25 0.50 -5.08 6.92
CA ALA A 25 0.44 -5.31 8.35
C ALA A 25 1.37 -4.31 9.05
N VAL A 26 0.81 -3.58 10.01
CA VAL A 26 1.54 -2.56 10.78
C VAL A 26 1.72 -3.05 12.21
N GLU A 27 2.93 -2.89 12.75
CA GLU A 27 3.27 -3.28 14.12
C GLU A 27 4.06 -2.15 14.79
N ALA A 28 3.57 -1.66 15.93
CA ALA A 28 4.33 -0.70 16.73
C ALA A 28 5.56 -1.38 17.35
N VAL A 29 6.75 -0.82 17.12
CA VAL A 29 8.04 -1.35 17.59
C VAL A 29 8.77 -0.40 18.54
N GLY A 30 8.29 0.83 18.68
CA GLY A 30 8.83 1.85 19.56
C GLY A 30 7.88 3.05 19.67
N ASP A 31 8.33 4.10 20.38
CA ASP A 31 7.59 5.36 20.46
C ASP A 31 7.60 6.02 19.08
N HIS A 32 6.41 6.15 18.48
CA HIS A 32 6.23 6.68 17.12
C HIS A 32 6.97 5.91 16.01
N GLU A 33 7.36 4.67 16.28
CA GLU A 33 8.10 3.80 15.35
C GLU A 33 7.29 2.54 15.03
N PHE A 34 7.15 2.27 13.74
CA PHE A 34 6.34 1.17 13.21
C PHE A 34 7.15 0.31 12.24
N GLU A 35 6.98 -1.00 12.34
CA GLU A 35 7.38 -1.94 11.30
C GLU A 35 6.17 -2.24 10.42
N VAL A 36 6.32 -2.07 9.11
CA VAL A 36 5.28 -2.36 8.13
C VAL A 36 5.74 -3.50 7.24
N ARG A 37 4.95 -4.57 7.23
CA ARG A 37 5.15 -5.72 6.35
C ARG A 37 4.16 -5.62 5.21
N VAL A 38 4.66 -5.65 3.98
CA VAL A 38 3.84 -5.65 2.76
C VAL A 38 4.08 -6.94 2.00
N SER A 39 2.99 -7.66 1.71
CA SER A 39 3.02 -8.86 0.87
C SER A 39 2.20 -8.65 -0.39
N ASP A 40 2.84 -8.80 -1.55
CA ASP A 40 2.21 -8.75 -2.87
C ASP A 40 2.00 -10.17 -3.43
N GLY A 41 1.78 -11.17 -2.56
CA GLY A 41 1.56 -12.57 -2.96
C GLY A 41 2.79 -13.31 -3.53
N GLU A 42 3.78 -12.60 -4.07
CA GLU A 42 5.02 -13.15 -4.62
C GLU A 42 6.23 -12.85 -3.74
N ALA A 43 6.27 -11.69 -3.10
CA ALA A 43 7.33 -11.26 -2.22
C ALA A 43 6.77 -10.65 -0.92
N GLU A 44 7.67 -10.51 0.05
CA GLU A 44 7.42 -9.76 1.28
C GLU A 44 8.51 -8.71 1.42
N THR A 45 8.11 -7.51 1.81
CA THR A 45 9.00 -6.39 2.11
C THR A 45 8.71 -5.87 3.50
N VAL A 46 9.74 -5.38 4.18
CA VAL A 46 9.67 -4.85 5.54
C VAL A 46 10.22 -3.45 5.56
N HIS A 47 9.47 -2.54 6.17
CA HIS A 47 9.77 -1.12 6.22
C HIS A 47 9.69 -0.62 7.66
N ARG A 48 10.58 0.30 8.03
CA ARG A 48 10.55 1.02 9.31
C ARG A 48 10.09 2.44 9.09
N VAL A 49 9.03 2.82 9.79
CA VAL A 49 8.40 4.12 9.62
C VAL A 49 8.36 4.87 10.93
N GLN A 50 8.80 6.12 10.87
CA GLN A 50 8.68 7.07 11.96
C GLN A 50 7.53 8.05 11.69
N VAL A 51 6.62 8.16 12.65
CA VAL A 51 5.59 9.19 12.68
C VAL A 51 6.13 10.37 13.48
N PRO A 52 6.31 11.57 12.89
CA PRO A 52 6.77 12.71 13.68
C PRO A 52 5.74 13.15 14.71
N ASP A 53 6.22 13.69 15.84
CA ASP A 53 5.36 14.36 16.82
C ASP A 53 4.45 15.40 16.14
N GLY A 54 3.16 15.37 16.47
CA GLY A 54 2.15 16.28 15.93
C GLY A 54 1.81 16.04 14.45
N PHE A 55 2.26 14.94 13.83
CA PHE A 55 1.86 14.61 12.45
C PHE A 55 0.35 14.43 12.34
N LEU A 56 -0.30 13.90 13.38
CA LEU A 56 -1.75 13.69 13.40
C LEU A 56 -2.54 15.00 13.51
N ASP A 57 -1.93 16.08 14.01
CA ASP A 57 -2.58 17.40 14.17
C ASP A 57 -3.03 18.01 12.84
N GLN A 58 -2.60 17.43 11.71
CA GLN A 58 -3.02 17.84 10.38
C GLN A 58 -4.38 17.25 9.95
N PHE A 59 -4.96 16.33 10.72
CA PHE A 59 -6.26 15.69 10.48
C PHE A 59 -7.33 16.19 11.46
N ASP A 60 -8.59 16.12 11.04
CA ASP A 60 -9.73 16.62 11.82
C ASP A 60 -10.38 15.54 12.71
N ASP A 61 -9.72 14.39 12.89
CA ASP A 61 -10.20 13.27 13.71
C ASP A 61 -9.35 13.15 15.00
N PRO A 62 -9.94 13.42 16.19
CA PRO A 62 -9.24 13.32 17.47
C PRO A 62 -9.02 11.88 17.95
N ASP A 63 -9.73 10.90 17.40
CA ASP A 63 -9.60 9.48 17.75
C ASP A 63 -8.67 8.73 16.79
N LEU A 64 -8.13 9.42 15.78
CA LEU A 64 -7.17 8.87 14.82
C LEU A 64 -5.89 8.44 15.54
N ASP A 65 -5.46 7.22 15.25
CA ASP A 65 -4.22 6.65 15.76
C ASP A 65 -3.13 6.60 14.67
N GLU A 66 -1.88 6.49 15.12
CA GLU A 66 -0.71 6.48 14.25
C GLU A 66 -0.63 5.24 13.34
N GLU A 67 -1.14 4.09 13.79
CA GLU A 67 -1.14 2.84 13.03
C GLU A 67 -2.03 3.00 11.78
N THR A 68 -3.23 3.55 11.95
CA THR A 68 -4.16 3.88 10.86
C THR A 68 -3.52 4.86 9.86
N VAL A 69 -2.82 5.88 10.34
CA VAL A 69 -2.13 6.84 9.46
C VAL A 69 -1.01 6.15 8.66
N VAL A 70 -0.25 5.27 9.30
CA VAL A 70 0.81 4.49 8.64
C VAL A 70 0.20 3.56 7.59
N GLU A 71 -0.88 2.84 7.91
CA GLU A 71 -1.57 1.95 6.98
C GLU A 71 -2.05 2.70 5.72
N GLU A 72 -2.76 3.82 5.90
CA GLU A 72 -3.23 4.65 4.78
C GLU A 72 -2.07 5.27 3.97
N SER A 73 -0.93 5.51 4.63
CA SER A 73 0.28 5.97 3.95
C SER A 73 0.85 4.90 3.03
N PHE A 74 0.85 3.64 3.45
CA PHE A 74 1.27 2.53 2.60
C PHE A 74 0.27 2.27 1.47
N ALA A 75 -1.03 2.35 1.74
CA ALA A 75 -2.04 2.27 0.68
C ALA A 75 -1.81 3.36 -0.39
N PHE A 76 -1.54 4.60 0.03
CA PHE A 76 -1.18 5.69 -0.89
C PHE A 76 0.07 5.39 -1.72
N LEU A 77 1.13 4.85 -1.11
CA LEU A 77 2.38 4.53 -1.80
C LEU A 77 2.19 3.39 -2.81
N LEU A 78 1.47 2.33 -2.43
CA LEU A 78 1.27 1.13 -3.25
C LEU A 78 0.42 1.38 -4.50
N GLU A 79 -0.46 2.38 -4.46
CA GLU A 79 -1.16 2.87 -5.67
C GLU A 79 -0.22 3.50 -6.72
N ARG A 80 1.01 3.88 -6.34
CA ARG A 80 1.94 4.66 -7.16
C ARG A 80 3.21 3.89 -7.50
N GLU A 81 3.71 3.08 -6.58
CA GLU A 81 4.97 2.37 -6.70
C GLU A 81 4.88 0.96 -6.11
N PRO A 82 5.58 -0.05 -6.66
CA PRO A 82 5.58 -1.39 -6.09
C PRO A 82 6.30 -1.41 -4.73
N ALA A 83 5.89 -2.30 -3.83
CA ALA A 83 6.44 -2.39 -2.46
C ALA A 83 7.97 -2.42 -2.40
N LYS A 84 8.62 -3.17 -3.32
CA LYS A 84 10.09 -3.26 -3.44
C LYS A 84 10.81 -1.95 -3.76
N SER A 85 10.10 -0.93 -4.24
CA SER A 85 10.64 0.41 -4.51
C SER A 85 10.47 1.36 -3.32
N ILE A 86 9.61 1.02 -2.35
CA ILE A 86 9.41 1.82 -1.14
C ILE A 86 10.67 1.73 -0.28
N MET A 87 11.11 2.87 0.26
CA MET A 87 12.28 2.96 1.13
C MET A 87 12.13 2.01 2.33
N SER A 88 13.21 1.31 2.70
CA SER A 88 13.20 0.39 3.84
C SER A 88 13.08 1.10 5.20
N GLU A 89 13.45 2.37 5.28
CA GLU A 89 13.34 3.17 6.50
C GLU A 89 13.14 4.65 6.16
N PHE A 90 12.11 5.29 6.72
CA PHE A 90 11.81 6.70 6.49
C PHE A 90 10.83 7.29 7.52
N SER A 91 10.72 8.62 7.57
CA SER A 91 9.65 9.31 8.29
C SER A 91 8.50 9.66 7.35
N LEU A 92 7.24 9.66 7.81
CA LEU A 92 6.08 10.02 6.98
C LEU A 92 6.22 11.39 6.27
N THR A 93 6.95 12.34 6.87
CA THR A 93 7.24 13.64 6.24
C THR A 93 8.08 13.55 4.97
N VAL A 94 8.83 12.47 4.77
CA VAL A 94 9.62 12.22 3.56
C VAL A 94 8.69 11.99 2.36
N ILE A 95 7.52 11.36 2.57
CA ILE A 95 6.58 11.08 1.48
C ILE A 95 6.15 12.39 0.78
N SER A 96 5.83 13.44 1.55
CA SER A 96 5.42 14.75 1.00
C SER A 96 6.48 15.41 0.10
N GLN A 97 7.76 15.04 0.25
CA GLN A 97 8.84 15.58 -0.59
C GLN A 97 8.83 14.97 -2.00
N TYR A 98 8.38 13.72 -2.11
CA TYR A 98 8.25 13.00 -3.39
C TYR A 98 6.84 13.16 -3.99
N PHE A 99 5.82 13.21 -3.13
CA PHE A 99 4.42 13.30 -3.52
C PHE A 99 3.75 14.50 -2.84
N PRO A 100 3.76 15.69 -3.46
CA PRO A 100 3.19 16.90 -2.88
C PRO A 100 1.70 16.79 -2.48
N ASP A 101 0.93 15.93 -3.16
CA ASP A 101 -0.49 15.72 -2.89
C ASP A 101 -0.76 14.76 -1.72
N TYR A 102 0.26 14.10 -1.17
CA TYR A 102 0.13 13.06 -0.14
C TYR A 102 -0.76 13.48 1.04
N THR A 103 -0.47 14.62 1.67
CA THR A 103 -1.23 15.08 2.84
C THR A 103 -2.70 15.36 2.50
N ALA A 104 -2.98 15.90 1.31
CA ALA A 104 -4.35 16.17 0.88
C ALA A 104 -5.12 14.88 0.56
N ASP A 105 -4.44 13.89 -0.02
CA ASP A 105 -5.00 12.56 -0.30
C ASP A 105 -5.33 11.83 1.01
N LEU A 106 -4.39 11.84 1.97
CA LEU A 106 -4.56 11.16 3.25
C LEU A 106 -5.70 11.78 4.07
N ARG A 107 -5.83 13.11 4.05
CA ARG A 107 -6.97 13.81 4.67
C ARG A 107 -8.32 13.36 4.11
N ARG A 108 -8.41 13.06 2.81
CA ARG A 108 -9.64 12.59 2.19
C ARG A 108 -9.95 11.13 2.53
N ARG A 109 -8.93 10.33 2.84
CA ARG A 109 -9.09 8.92 3.26
C ARG A 109 -9.51 8.81 4.72
N LEU A 110 -9.00 9.72 5.55
CA LEU A 110 -9.21 9.75 7.00
C LEU A 110 -10.30 10.74 7.47
N SER A 111 -11.13 11.26 6.56
CA SER A 111 -12.22 12.21 6.88
C SER A 111 -13.55 11.54 7.18
#